data_AF-A0A8J5FCF1-F1
#
_entry.id   AF-A0A8J5FCF1-F1
#
_cell.length_a   1.000
_cell.length_b   1.000
_cell.length_c   1.000
_cell.angle_alpha   90.00
_cell.angle_beta   90.00
_cell.angle_gamma   90.00
#
_symmetry.space_group_name_H-M   'P 1'
#
loop_
_entity.id
_entity.type
_entity.pdbx_description
1 polymer ?
#
loop_
_entity_poly.entity_id
_entity_poly.type
_entity_poly.pdbx_seq_one_letter_code
_entity_poly.pdbx_strand_id
1 'polypeptide(L)'
;MAKALSIQTHPDKELARMLHMMRPSVYKDPNHKPKMAIALTEFKALCGFVSMEELKDVLSVPEITELVGNDEARKIIWTRELNGYMNAKAVMQSAFIKLMSANKDVISTLVSKLKNRLEAENKAN
;
A
#
# COMPACT_ATOMS: atom_id res chain seq x y z
N MET A 1 -24.12 -8.70 -1.46
CA MET A 1 -23.18 -7.56 -1.60
C MET A 1 -21.84 -8.10 -2.05
N ALA A 2 -21.26 -7.56 -3.12
CA ALA A 2 -19.89 -7.88 -3.50
C ALA A 2 -18.92 -7.31 -2.46
N LYS A 3 -17.84 -8.05 -2.16
CA LYS A 3 -16.78 -7.62 -1.24
C LYS A 3 -15.47 -7.51 -2.01
N ALA A 4 -14.64 -6.53 -1.64
CA ALA A 4 -13.28 -6.45 -2.17
C ALA A 4 -12.49 -7.72 -1.79
N LEU A 5 -11.65 -8.19 -2.71
CA LEU A 5 -10.69 -9.26 -2.44
C LEU A 5 -9.52 -8.72 -1.60
N SER A 6 -8.74 -9.62 -1.01
CA SER A 6 -7.53 -9.23 -0.29
C SER A 6 -6.52 -8.54 -1.21
N ILE A 7 -5.75 -7.60 -0.66
CA ILE A 7 -4.53 -7.10 -1.33
C ILE A 7 -3.56 -8.28 -1.48
N GLN A 8 -3.00 -8.45 -2.67
CA GLN A 8 -2.19 -9.62 -3.01
C GLN A 8 -0.98 -9.22 -3.85
N THR A 9 0.13 -9.89 -3.61
CA THR A 9 1.30 -9.94 -4.51
C THR A 9 1.62 -11.40 -4.81
N HIS A 10 2.23 -11.66 -5.96
CA HIS A 10 2.71 -13.01 -6.33
C HIS A 10 4.23 -12.95 -6.43
N PRO A 11 4.96 -13.90 -5.82
CA PRO A 11 6.41 -13.95 -5.96
C PRO A 11 6.81 -14.25 -7.41
N ASP A 12 8.00 -13.82 -7.78
CA ASP A 12 8.65 -14.33 -8.98
C ASP A 12 9.02 -15.82 -8.80
N LYS A 13 9.55 -16.43 -9.86
CA LYS A 13 9.81 -17.87 -9.89
C LYS A 13 10.87 -18.31 -8.89
N GLU A 14 11.88 -17.48 -8.65
CA GLU A 14 12.97 -17.79 -7.73
C GLU A 14 12.48 -17.70 -6.28
N LEU A 15 11.80 -16.61 -5.94
CA LEU A 15 11.21 -16.40 -4.63
C LEU A 15 10.13 -17.44 -4.33
N ALA A 16 9.31 -17.85 -5.32
CA ALA A 16 8.32 -18.91 -5.15
C ALA A 16 8.95 -20.25 -4.75
N ARG A 17 10.05 -20.64 -5.43
CA ARG A 17 10.81 -21.86 -5.07
C ARG A 17 11.32 -21.80 -3.64
N MET A 18 11.93 -20.67 -3.25
CA MET A 18 12.46 -20.48 -1.91
C MET A 18 11.35 -20.53 -0.85
N LEU A 19 10.24 -19.83 -1.07
CA LEU A 19 9.12 -19.77 -0.14
C LEU A 19 8.40 -21.12 0.00
N HIS A 20 8.25 -21.88 -1.08
CA HIS A 20 7.71 -23.24 -1.06
C HIS A 20 8.59 -24.17 -0.22
N MET A 21 9.91 -24.09 -0.39
CA MET A 21 10.85 -24.90 0.39
C MET A 21 10.82 -24.54 1.88
N MET A 22 10.76 -23.24 2.23
CA MET A 22 10.79 -22.79 3.64
C MET A 22 9.44 -22.96 4.35
N ARG A 23 8.31 -22.79 3.65
CA ARG A 23 6.96 -22.78 4.25
C ARG A 23 5.94 -23.48 3.33
N PRO A 24 6.08 -24.80 3.10
CA PRO A 24 5.27 -25.53 2.12
C PRO A 24 3.76 -25.57 2.44
N SER A 25 3.37 -25.42 3.70
CA SER A 25 1.96 -25.33 4.12
C SER A 25 1.29 -24.01 3.70
N VAL A 26 2.07 -22.94 3.53
CA VAL A 26 1.60 -21.61 3.13
C VAL A 26 1.75 -21.41 1.62
N TYR A 27 2.92 -21.74 1.08
CA TYR A 27 3.23 -21.66 -0.35
C TYR A 27 3.18 -23.06 -0.93
N LYS A 28 2.06 -23.39 -1.59
CA LYS A 28 1.70 -24.77 -1.95
C LYS A 28 2.52 -25.35 -3.11
N ASP A 29 3.12 -24.49 -3.93
CA ASP A 29 3.90 -24.90 -5.09
C ASP A 29 5.02 -23.87 -5.40
N PRO A 30 6.03 -24.25 -6.20
CA PRO A 30 7.20 -23.41 -6.48
C PRO A 30 7.04 -22.47 -7.68
N ASN A 31 5.82 -22.24 -8.21
CA ASN A 31 5.64 -21.46 -9.44
C ASN A 31 5.31 -19.99 -9.19
N HIS A 32 5.73 -19.15 -10.14
CA HIS A 32 5.21 -17.80 -10.28
C HIS A 32 3.77 -17.85 -10.83
N LYS A 33 2.96 -16.84 -10.50
CA LYS A 33 1.53 -16.82 -10.85
C LYS A 33 1.18 -15.56 -11.67
N PRO A 34 1.48 -15.54 -12.98
CA PRO A 34 1.05 -14.44 -13.82
C PRO A 34 -0.48 -14.42 -13.89
N LYS A 35 -1.06 -13.23 -13.78
CA LYS A 35 -2.51 -13.02 -13.83
C LYS A 35 -2.84 -11.98 -14.88
N MET A 36 -3.98 -12.16 -15.54
CA MET A 36 -4.58 -11.20 -16.46
C MET A 36 -6.04 -11.02 -16.05
N ALA A 37 -6.50 -9.78 -16.02
CA ALA A 37 -7.90 -9.45 -15.75
C ALA A 37 -8.48 -8.75 -16.97
N ILE A 38 -9.67 -9.18 -17.41
CA ILE A 38 -10.44 -8.58 -18.49
C ILE A 38 -11.81 -8.21 -17.92
N ALA A 39 -12.14 -6.92 -17.99
CA ALA A 39 -13.40 -6.41 -17.47
C ALA A 39 -14.55 -6.75 -18.43
N LEU A 40 -15.53 -7.55 -17.96
CA LEU A 40 -16.76 -7.83 -18.71
C LEU A 40 -17.87 -6.81 -18.43
N THR A 41 -17.78 -6.16 -17.26
CA THR A 41 -18.63 -5.06 -16.80
C THR A 41 -17.75 -3.99 -16.16
N GLU A 42 -18.33 -2.92 -15.61
CA GLU A 42 -17.57 -1.97 -14.78
C GLU A 42 -16.77 -2.73 -13.71
N PHE A 43 -15.48 -2.44 -13.65
CA PHE A 43 -14.53 -3.14 -12.79
C PHE A 43 -13.57 -2.14 -12.17
N LYS A 44 -13.32 -2.28 -10.86
CA LYS A 44 -12.39 -1.45 -10.09
C LYS A 44 -11.32 -2.35 -9.48
N ALA A 45 -10.07 -1.93 -9.59
CA ALA A 45 -8.93 -2.66 -9.05
C ALA A 45 -7.87 -1.70 -8.50
N LEU A 46 -7.08 -2.20 -7.54
CA LEU A 46 -5.82 -1.61 -7.14
C LEU A 46 -4.71 -2.38 -7.85
N CYS A 47 -3.80 -1.68 -8.54
CA CYS A 47 -2.72 -2.28 -9.30
C CYS A 47 -1.46 -1.42 -9.25
N GLY A 48 -0.41 -1.92 -8.59
CA GLY A 48 0.84 -1.20 -8.42
C GLY A 48 0.80 -0.14 -7.32
N PHE A 49 1.93 0.54 -7.16
CA PHE A 49 2.04 1.72 -6.31
C PHE A 49 1.82 2.98 -7.14
N VAL A 50 1.33 4.02 -6.49
CA VAL A 50 1.25 5.38 -7.05
C VAL A 50 2.64 5.97 -7.27
N SER A 51 2.75 7.01 -8.10
CA SER A 51 4.00 7.76 -8.29
C SER A 51 4.46 8.46 -7.02
N MET A 52 5.71 8.94 -6.97
CA MET A 52 6.19 9.69 -5.80
C MET A 52 5.47 11.03 -5.64
N GLU A 53 4.97 11.63 -6.72
CA GLU A 53 4.18 12.85 -6.68
C GLU A 53 2.80 12.59 -6.08
N GLU A 54 2.08 11.59 -6.57
CA GLU A 54 0.79 11.17 -6.00
C GLU A 54 0.94 10.72 -4.53
N LEU A 55 2.07 10.08 -4.16
CA LEU A 55 2.33 9.72 -2.77
C LEU A 55 2.47 10.96 -1.87
N LYS A 56 2.99 12.08 -2.38
CA LYS A 56 3.02 13.35 -1.64
C LYS A 56 1.61 13.89 -1.44
N ASP A 57 0.75 13.78 -2.45
CA ASP A 57 -0.65 14.17 -2.34
C ASP A 57 -1.41 13.30 -1.34
N VAL A 58 -1.09 12.00 -1.26
CA VAL A 58 -1.63 11.10 -0.24
C VAL A 58 -1.28 11.58 1.18
N LEU A 59 -0.16 12.26 1.40
CA LEU A 59 0.20 12.85 2.70
C LEU A 59 -0.62 14.10 3.06
N SER A 60 -1.42 14.64 2.14
CA SER A 60 -2.45 15.64 2.49
C SER A 60 -3.55 15.05 3.37
N VAL A 61 -3.70 13.72 3.37
CA VAL A 61 -4.61 12.99 4.25
C VAL A 61 -4.00 12.93 5.66
N PRO A 62 -4.55 13.64 6.66
CA PRO A 62 -3.91 13.81 7.96
C PRO A 62 -3.74 12.47 8.70
N GLU A 63 -4.69 11.55 8.56
CA GLU A 63 -4.63 10.23 9.21
C GLU A 63 -3.52 9.34 8.63
N ILE A 64 -3.19 9.50 7.34
CA ILE A 64 -2.09 8.77 6.71
C ILE A 64 -0.76 9.38 7.15
N THR A 65 -0.65 10.71 7.22
CA THR A 65 0.54 11.39 7.74
C THR A 65 0.80 11.06 9.21
N GLU A 66 -0.25 11.01 10.03
CA GLU A 66 -0.18 10.56 11.43
C GLU A 66 0.37 9.12 11.51
N LEU A 67 -0.09 8.23 10.63
CA LEU A 67 0.34 6.83 10.60
C LEU A 67 1.82 6.64 10.23
N VAL A 68 2.27 7.28 9.15
CA VAL A 68 3.66 7.13 8.67
C VAL A 68 4.66 7.90 9.54
N GLY A 69 4.17 8.93 10.25
CA GLY A 69 4.93 9.79 11.14
C GLY A 69 5.69 10.90 10.39
N ASN A 70 5.87 12.03 11.07
CA ASN A 70 6.42 13.27 10.50
C ASN A 70 7.78 13.09 9.83
N ASP A 71 8.67 12.26 10.38
CA ASP A 71 10.00 12.05 9.81
C ASP A 71 9.95 11.31 8.47
N GLU A 72 9.03 10.36 8.32
CA GLU A 72 8.87 9.64 7.05
C GLU A 72 8.14 10.49 6.02
N ALA A 73 7.12 11.23 6.46
CA ALA A 73 6.43 12.19 5.61
C ALA A 73 7.39 13.22 5.02
N ARG A 74 8.32 13.77 5.83
CA ARG A 74 9.36 14.69 5.35
C ARG A 74 10.27 14.07 4.29
N LYS A 75 10.69 12.81 4.47
CA LYS A 75 11.48 12.10 3.45
C LYS A 75 10.71 11.96 2.13
N ILE A 76 9.44 11.59 2.18
CA ILE A 76 8.58 11.49 0.99
C ILE A 76 8.49 12.84 0.29
N ILE A 77 8.20 13.92 1.02
CA ILE A 77 8.06 15.29 0.46
C ILE A 77 9.36 15.74 -0.23
N TRP A 78 10.51 15.53 0.40
CA TRP A 78 11.81 15.96 -0.13
C TRP A 78 12.40 15.02 -1.18
N THR A 79 11.85 13.81 -1.33
CA THR A 79 12.30 12.89 -2.38
C THR A 79 11.97 13.51 -3.75
N ARG A 80 13.01 13.71 -4.55
CA ARG A 80 12.90 14.09 -5.97
C ARG A 80 13.18 12.85 -6.80
N GLU A 81 12.41 12.64 -7.86
CA GLU A 81 12.65 11.52 -8.79
C GLU A 81 13.95 11.69 -9.61
N LEU A 82 14.63 12.84 -9.49
CA LEU A 82 15.85 13.16 -10.21
C LEU A 82 17.10 12.69 -9.45
N ASN A 83 17.78 11.69 -10.02
CA ASN A 83 19.22 11.45 -9.91
C ASN A 83 19.78 11.07 -8.52
N GLY A 84 19.16 10.09 -7.84
CA GLY A 84 19.91 9.14 -7.00
C GLY A 84 20.39 9.62 -5.63
N TYR A 85 19.93 10.78 -5.12
CA TYR A 85 20.30 11.21 -3.75
C TYR A 85 19.38 10.63 -2.64
N MET A 86 18.18 10.16 -2.98
CA MET A 86 17.38 9.23 -2.16
C MET A 86 16.67 8.23 -3.07
N ASN A 87 16.81 6.94 -2.79
CA ASN A 87 16.15 5.91 -3.58
C ASN A 87 14.64 5.96 -3.30
N ALA A 88 13.84 6.48 -4.24
CA ALA A 88 12.39 6.54 -4.16
C ALA A 88 11.77 5.19 -3.73
N LYS A 89 12.33 4.08 -4.24
CA LYS A 89 11.94 2.73 -3.83
C LYS A 89 12.13 2.49 -2.33
N ALA A 90 13.25 2.92 -1.75
CA ALA A 90 13.54 2.73 -0.34
C ALA A 90 12.60 3.56 0.55
N VAL A 91 12.31 4.80 0.15
CA VAL A 91 11.36 5.68 0.86
C VAL A 91 9.94 5.11 0.81
N MET A 92 9.49 4.69 -0.38
CA MET A 92 8.18 4.04 -0.55
C MET A 92 8.09 2.73 0.24
N GLN A 93 9.14 1.91 0.21
CA GLN A 93 9.20 0.65 0.96
C GLN A 93 9.11 0.91 2.47
N SER A 94 9.85 1.90 2.98
CA SER A 94 9.83 2.29 4.40
C SER A 94 8.43 2.75 4.83
N ALA A 95 7.79 3.62 4.05
CA ALA A 95 6.42 4.06 4.31
C ALA A 95 5.41 2.90 4.30
N PHE A 96 5.52 2.00 3.32
CA PHE A 96 4.66 0.81 3.23
C PHE A 96 4.87 -0.15 4.40
N ILE A 97 6.12 -0.37 4.84
CA ILE A 97 6.41 -1.20 6.02
C ILE A 97 5.77 -0.61 7.28
N LYS A 98 5.83 0.71 7.48
CA LYS A 98 5.18 1.36 8.63
C LYS A 98 3.67 1.15 8.62
N LEU A 99 3.03 1.34 7.47
CA LEU A 99 1.60 1.06 7.29
C LEU A 99 1.26 -0.40 7.63
N MET A 100 1.99 -1.35 7.05
CA MET A 100 1.70 -2.78 7.17
C MET A 100 2.07 -3.37 8.54
N SER A 101 2.94 -2.71 9.31
CA SER A 101 3.40 -3.16 10.62
C SER A 101 2.73 -2.42 11.80
N ALA A 102 1.90 -1.42 11.53
CA ALA A 102 1.17 -0.70 12.56
C ALA A 102 0.21 -1.63 13.30
N ASN A 103 0.11 -1.47 14.63
CA ASN A 103 -0.81 -2.26 15.44
C ASN A 103 -2.27 -1.95 15.04
N LYS A 104 -3.11 -2.98 15.09
CA LYS A 104 -4.55 -2.96 14.87
C LYS A 104 -5.26 -1.82 15.63
N ASP A 105 -4.87 -1.52 16.87
CA ASP A 105 -5.54 -0.47 17.65
C ASP A 105 -5.28 0.92 17.06
N VAL A 106 -4.04 1.17 16.60
CA VAL A 106 -3.66 2.41 15.91
C VAL A 106 -4.43 2.51 14.60
N ILE A 107 -4.43 1.44 13.79
CA ILE A 107 -5.17 1.40 12.52
C ILE A 107 -6.67 1.63 12.74
N SER A 108 -7.29 0.97 13.72
CA SER A 108 -8.71 1.12 14.03
C SER A 108 -9.06 2.56 14.41
N THR A 109 -8.20 3.19 15.21
CA THR A 109 -8.37 4.59 15.63
C THR A 109 -8.29 5.52 14.43
N LEU A 110 -7.25 5.39 13.60
CA LEU A 110 -7.03 6.26 12.44
C LEU A 110 -8.08 6.07 11.35
N VAL A 111 -8.52 4.84 11.10
CA VAL A 111 -9.63 4.56 10.18
C VAL A 111 -10.94 5.19 10.67
N SER A 112 -11.19 5.17 11.98
CA SER A 112 -12.37 5.83 12.57
C SER A 112 -12.31 7.35 12.41
N LYS A 113 -11.14 7.96 12.65
CA LYS A 113 -10.91 9.40 12.39
C LYS A 113 -11.14 9.75 10.92
N LEU A 114 -10.53 8.99 10.01
CA LEU A 114 -10.65 9.16 8.56
C LEU A 114 -12.11 9.11 8.11
N LYS A 115 -12.86 8.11 8.60
CA LYS A 115 -14.28 7.96 8.31
C LYS A 115 -15.07 9.20 8.76
N ASN A 116 -14.87 9.64 10.01
CA ASN A 116 -15.60 10.79 10.56
C ASN A 116 -15.32 12.07 9.77
N ARG A 117 -14.07 12.30 9.37
CA ARG A 117 -13.68 13.46 8.56
C ARG A 117 -14.37 13.43 7.18
N LEU A 118 -14.30 12.30 6.47
CA LEU A 118 -14.95 12.15 5.17
C LEU A 118 -16.48 12.32 5.25
N GLU A 119 -17.11 11.83 6.33
CA GLU A 119 -18.55 12.03 6.57
C GLU A 119 -18.91 13.50 6.84
N ALA A 120 -18.02 14.26 7.48
CA ALA A 120 -18.21 15.69 7.71
C ALA A 120 -18.05 16.50 6.41
N GLU A 121 -17.02 16.20 5.61
CA GLU A 121 -16.78 16.82 4.30
C GLU A 121 -17.94 16.59 3.34
N ASN A 122 -18.50 15.36 3.31
CA ASN A 122 -19.66 15.03 2.48
C ASN A 122 -20.97 15.72 2.90
N LYS A 123 -21.09 16.17 4.15
CA LYS A 123 -22.27 16.94 4.61
C LYS A 123 -22.14 18.43 4.34
N ALA A 124 -20.92 18.92 4.13
CA ALA A 124 -20.63 20.32 3.85
C ALA A 124 -20.70 20.67 2.35
N ASN A 125 -20.71 19.64 1.48
CA ASN A 125 -20.93 19.74 0.03
C ASN A 125 -22.37 19.39 -0.33
#